data_AF-A0A3D2JA88-F1
#
_entry.id   AF-A0A3D2JA88-F1
#
_cell.length_a   1.000
_cell.length_b   1.000
_cell.length_c   1.000
_cell.angle_alpha   90.00
_cell.angle_beta   90.00
_cell.angle_gamma   90.00
#
_symmetry.space_group_name_H-M   'P 1'
#
loop_
_entity.id
_entity.type
_entity.pdbx_description
1 polymer ?
#
loop_
_entity_poly.entity_id
_entity_poly.type
_entity_poly.pdbx_seq_one_letter_code
_entity_poly.pdbx_strand_id
1 'polypeptide(L)'
;DRDYIQDVQNASEQMVEEEAKSGYRTGFFATDTYVSAKSYEAAAKAAGAPLTALDAMMRGEIDNAYCLVRPPGHHALPDDAMGFCIF
;
A
#
# COMPACT_ATOMS: atom_id res chain seq x y z
N ASP A 1 4.42 -7.83 9.87
CA ASP A 1 5.09 -9.11 9.65
C ASP A 1 5.87 -9.03 8.33
N ARG A 2 7.07 -9.61 8.24
CA ARG A 2 7.81 -9.64 6.96
C ARG A 2 7.09 -10.53 5.94
N ASP A 3 6.41 -11.56 6.41
CA ASP A 3 5.69 -12.49 5.56
C ASP A 3 4.47 -11.80 4.93
N TYR A 4 3.71 -11.03 5.72
CA TYR A 4 2.60 -10.21 5.21
C TYR A 4 3.01 -9.20 4.13
N ILE A 5 4.16 -8.51 4.30
CA ILE A 5 4.66 -7.59 3.27
C ILE A 5 4.96 -8.34 1.97
N GLN A 6 5.55 -9.54 2.08
CA GLN A 6 5.82 -10.40 0.93
C GLN A 6 4.51 -10.90 0.29
N ASP A 7 3.48 -11.20 1.06
CA ASP A 7 2.18 -11.61 0.55
C ASP A 7 1.50 -10.50 -0.25
N VAL A 8 1.53 -9.25 0.23
CA VAL A 8 1.04 -8.07 -0.53
C VAL A 8 1.78 -7.93 -1.86
N GLN A 9 3.11 -8.10 -1.85
CA GLN A 9 3.93 -8.03 -3.05
C GLN A 9 3.55 -9.16 -4.03
N ASN A 10 3.52 -10.39 -3.56
CA ASN A 10 3.19 -11.57 -4.37
C ASN A 10 1.79 -11.45 -4.98
N ALA A 11 0.80 -11.02 -4.19
CA ALA A 11 -0.56 -10.81 -4.68
C ALA A 11 -0.62 -9.70 -5.75
N SER A 12 0.15 -8.63 -5.58
CA SER A 12 0.26 -7.58 -6.60
C SER A 12 0.91 -8.12 -7.89
N GLU A 13 1.97 -8.92 -7.78
CA GLU A 13 2.65 -9.52 -8.95
C GLU A 13 1.75 -10.50 -9.69
N GLN A 14 1.01 -11.36 -8.98
CA GLN A 14 0.03 -12.27 -9.56
C GLN A 14 -1.06 -11.55 -10.36
N MET A 15 -1.45 -10.35 -9.93
CA MET A 15 -2.44 -9.55 -10.66
C MET A 15 -1.99 -9.14 -12.07
N VAL A 16 -0.69 -9.13 -12.37
CA VAL A 16 -0.19 -8.89 -13.74
C VAL A 16 -0.68 -10.00 -14.67
N GLU A 17 -0.57 -11.25 -14.24
CA GLU A 17 -1.04 -12.39 -15.02
C GLU A 17 -2.57 -12.48 -15.06
N GLU A 18 -3.23 -12.24 -13.93
CA GLU A 18 -4.69 -12.28 -13.85
C GLU A 18 -5.34 -11.20 -14.71
N GLU A 19 -4.77 -9.99 -14.75
CA GLU A 19 -5.24 -8.93 -15.66
C GLU A 19 -5.08 -9.37 -17.12
N ALA A 20 -3.97 -10.02 -17.48
CA ALA A 20 -3.74 -10.51 -18.84
C ALA A 20 -4.68 -11.66 -19.24
N LYS A 21 -5.01 -12.58 -18.30
CA LYS A 21 -5.85 -13.74 -18.56
C LYS A 21 -7.34 -13.41 -18.57
N SER A 22 -7.79 -12.57 -17.64
CA SER A 22 -9.21 -12.35 -17.36
C SER A 22 -9.72 -10.95 -17.74
N GLY A 23 -8.82 -9.98 -17.91
CA GLY A 23 -9.17 -8.56 -18.08
C GLY A 23 -9.55 -7.85 -16.77
N TYR A 24 -9.63 -8.54 -15.63
CA TYR A 24 -9.87 -7.93 -14.32
C TYR A 24 -8.59 -7.29 -13.77
N ARG A 25 -8.67 -6.01 -13.42
CA ARG A 25 -7.51 -5.22 -12.93
C ARG A 25 -7.27 -5.32 -11.42
N THR A 26 -8.17 -5.99 -10.71
CA THR A 26 -8.16 -6.08 -9.25
C THR A 26 -8.54 -7.47 -8.80
N GLY A 27 -7.85 -7.98 -7.79
CA GLY A 27 -8.11 -9.26 -7.14
C GLY A 27 -8.38 -9.04 -5.66
N PHE A 28 -9.19 -9.92 -5.09
CA PHE A 28 -9.46 -9.93 -3.66
C PHE A 28 -8.19 -10.34 -2.90
N PHE A 29 -7.85 -9.61 -1.84
CA PHE A 29 -6.65 -9.89 -1.03
C PHE A 29 -7.01 -10.26 0.40
N ALA A 30 -7.87 -9.48 1.06
CA ALA A 30 -8.31 -9.70 2.43
C ALA A 30 -9.70 -9.08 2.62
N THR A 31 -10.45 -9.49 3.66
CA THR A 31 -11.79 -9.02 4.10
C THR A 31 -12.60 -8.19 3.09
N ASP A 32 -12.23 -6.93 2.89
CA ASP A 32 -12.81 -5.93 1.99
C ASP A 32 -11.76 -5.17 1.15
N THR A 33 -10.51 -5.63 1.15
CA THR A 33 -9.36 -5.04 0.46
C THR A 33 -9.03 -5.78 -0.82
N TYR A 34 -8.89 -5.02 -1.91
CA TYR A 34 -8.49 -5.52 -3.22
C TYR A 34 -7.12 -4.96 -3.59
N VAL A 35 -6.35 -5.76 -4.32
CA VAL A 35 -5.05 -5.37 -4.88
C VAL A 35 -5.06 -5.44 -6.40
N SER A 36 -4.14 -4.72 -7.01
CA SER A 36 -3.86 -4.68 -8.45
C SER A 36 -2.36 -4.83 -8.66
N ALA A 37 -1.95 -4.94 -9.93
CA ALA A 37 -0.54 -5.03 -10.33
C ALA A 37 0.39 -3.97 -9.69
N LYS A 38 -0.16 -2.83 -9.27
CA LYS A 38 0.62 -1.70 -8.72
C LYS A 38 0.34 -1.44 -7.23
N SER A 39 -0.43 -2.29 -6.56
CA SER A 39 -0.90 -1.99 -5.20
C SER A 39 0.22 -2.02 -4.18
N TYR A 40 1.14 -2.99 -4.26
CA TYR A 40 2.34 -3.01 -3.41
C TYR A 40 3.17 -1.72 -3.53
N GLU A 41 3.50 -1.31 -4.76
CA GLU A 41 4.27 -0.08 -5.01
C GLU A 41 3.53 1.17 -4.50
N ALA A 42 2.22 1.26 -4.75
CA ALA A 42 1.40 2.37 -4.29
C ALA A 42 1.33 2.43 -2.75
N ALA A 43 1.11 1.30 -2.08
CA ALA A 43 1.06 1.19 -0.62
C ALA A 43 2.41 1.55 0.01
N ALA A 44 3.53 1.06 -0.54
CA ALA A 44 4.87 1.41 -0.09
C ALA A 44 5.15 2.93 -0.21
N LYS A 45 4.73 3.55 -1.32
CA LYS A 45 4.82 5.01 -1.51
C LYS A 45 3.90 5.77 -0.54
N ALA A 46 2.70 5.27 -0.28
CA ALA A 46 1.77 5.87 0.67
C ALA A 46 2.33 5.89 2.10
N ALA A 47 2.93 4.78 2.54
CA ALA A 47 3.63 4.69 3.83
C ALA A 47 4.90 5.55 3.88
N GLY A 48 5.63 5.66 2.75
CA GLY A 48 6.88 6.43 2.66
C GLY A 48 6.71 7.95 2.64
N ALA A 49 5.58 8.47 2.13
CA ALA A 49 5.34 9.91 2.05
C ALA A 49 5.37 10.64 3.41
N PRO A 50 4.65 10.19 4.47
CA PRO A 50 4.73 10.82 5.77
C PRO A 50 6.11 10.69 6.40
N LEU A 51 6.86 9.60 6.14
CA LEU A 51 8.24 9.45 6.61
C LEU A 51 9.17 10.49 5.96
N THR A 52 9.01 10.71 4.65
CA THR A 52 9.78 11.73 3.91
C THR A 52 9.49 13.14 4.43
N ALA A 53 8.22 13.44 4.70
CA ALA A 53 7.82 14.72 5.29
C ALA A 53 8.37 14.90 6.71
N LEU A 54 8.31 13.86 7.53
CA LEU A 54 8.85 13.86 8.89
C LEU A 54 10.36 14.13 8.87
N ASP A 55 11.10 13.47 7.98
CA ASP A 55 12.52 13.68 7.78
C ASP A 55 12.86 15.14 7.45
N ALA A 56 12.10 15.77 6.55
CA ALA A 56 12.26 17.18 6.20
C ALA A 56 11.95 18.13 7.38
N MET A 57 10.90 17.83 8.15
CA MET A 57 10.56 18.58 9.36
C MET A 57 11.65 18.46 10.44
N MET A 58 12.19 17.26 10.66
CA MET A 58 13.28 17.02 11.62
C MET A 58 14.58 17.71 11.24
N ARG A 59 14.82 17.94 9.94
CA ARG A 59 15.94 18.76 9.44
C ARG A 59 15.66 20.27 9.47
N GLY A 60 14.45 20.70 9.83
CA GLY A 60 14.06 22.11 9.84
C GLY A 60 13.86 22.71 8.44
N GLU A 61 13.61 21.89 7.42
CA GLU A 61 13.43 22.33 6.02
C GLU A 61 12.00 22.83 5.77
N ILE A 62 11.02 22.29 6.51
CA ILE A 62 9.60 22.64 6.43
C ILE A 62 8.98 22.64 7.83
N ASP A 63 7.93 23.45 8.03
CA ASP A 63 7.21 23.52 9.32
C ASP A 63 6.06 22.51 9.43
N ASN A 64 5.46 22.12 8.31
CA ASN A 64 4.33 21.19 8.24
C ASN A 64 4.21 20.56 6.85
N ALA A 65 3.46 19.47 6.76
CA ALA A 65 3.16 18.77 5.51
C ALA A 65 1.76 18.15 5.53
N TYR A 66 1.15 18.03 4.35
CA TYR A 66 -0.05 17.24 4.13
C TYR A 66 0.21 16.17 3.07
N CYS A 67 0.15 14.90 3.46
CA CYS A 67 0.45 13.77 2.59
C CYS A 67 -0.84 13.23 1.97
N LEU A 68 -1.17 13.66 0.76
CA LEU A 68 -2.31 13.13 0.01
C LEU A 68 -1.92 11.79 -0.64
N VAL A 69 -2.17 10.70 0.07
CA VAL A 69 -1.74 9.35 -0.34
C VAL A 69 -2.91 8.40 -0.57
N ARG A 70 -2.64 7.34 -1.33
CA ARG A 70 -3.50 6.18 -1.50
C ARG A 70 -2.65 4.93 -1.79
N PRO A 71 -3.05 3.74 -1.32
CA PRO A 71 -4.19 3.42 -0.44
C PRO A 71 -4.09 4.05 0.97
N PRO A 72 -5.18 4.08 1.75
CA PRO A 72 -5.14 4.47 3.17
C PRO A 72 -4.36 3.43 4.01
N GLY A 73 -4.15 3.73 5.31
CA GLY A 73 -3.41 2.85 6.22
C GLY A 73 -4.00 2.63 7.62
N HIS A 74 -4.90 3.49 8.07
CA HIS A 74 -5.32 3.54 9.49
C HIS A 74 -6.03 2.29 10.05
N HIS A 75 -6.45 1.35 9.20
CA HIS A 75 -7.05 0.10 9.63
C HIS A 75 -6.11 -1.11 9.47
N ALA A 76 -4.94 -0.96 8.83
CA ALA A 76 -4.03 -2.08 8.60
C ALA A 76 -3.55 -2.67 9.94
N LEU A 77 -3.49 -4.00 10.00
CA LEU A 77 -2.94 -4.74 11.13
C LEU A 77 -1.49 -5.14 10.81
N PRO A 78 -0.70 -5.60 11.79
CA PRO A 78 0.67 -6.05 11.54
C PRO A 78 0.77 -7.16 10.48
N ASP A 79 -0.27 -7.96 10.32
CA ASP A 79 -0.35 -9.18 9.52
C ASP A 79 -1.62 -9.32 8.66
N ASP A 80 -2.44 -8.26 8.54
CA ASP A 80 -3.69 -8.32 7.76
C ASP A 80 -4.10 -6.94 7.17
N ALA A 81 -4.85 -6.99 6.07
CA ALA A 81 -5.39 -5.83 5.36
C ALA A 81 -6.90 -5.71 5.59
N MET A 82 -7.39 -4.50 5.87
CA MET A 82 -8.81 -4.24 6.09
C MET A 82 -9.18 -2.80 5.81
N GLY A 83 -10.43 -2.52 5.43
CA GLY A 83 -10.91 -1.18 5.12
C GLY A 83 -10.13 -0.51 4.00
N PHE A 84 -9.69 -1.27 2.98
CA PHE A 84 -8.79 -0.84 1.91
C PHE A 84 -7.38 -0.44 2.37
N CYS A 85 -7.04 -0.65 3.65
CA CYS A 85 -5.73 -0.31 4.21
C CYS A 85 -4.77 -1.49 4.08
N ILE A 86 -3.60 -1.23 3.50
CA ILE A 86 -2.59 -2.26 3.23
C ILE A 86 -1.44 -2.21 4.23
N PHE A 87 -0.95 -1.01 4.58
CA PHE A 87 0.14 -0.77 5.54
C PHE A 87 -0.20 0.38 6.49
#